data_AF-A0A2V2UJS3-F1
#
_entry.id   AF-A0A2V2UJS3-F1
#
_cell.length_a   1.000
_cell.length_b   1.000
_cell.length_c   1.000
_cell.angle_alpha   90.00
_cell.angle_beta   90.00
_cell.angle_gamma   90.00
#
_symmetry.space_group_name_H-M   'P 1'
#
loop_
_entity.id
_entity.type
_entity.pdbx_description
1 polymer ?
#
loop_
_entity_poly.entity_id
_entity_poly.type
_entity_poly.pdbx_seq_one_letter_code
_entity_poly.pdbx_strand_id
1 'polypeptide(L)'
;MAALQSFGLDVVTPQPAVELGTDEYAALRDGMARRLNCEGAVVYGCNEAGVVVRMWKQRSHAYAMERAAQEAIVTHRLCGVALRSRLAGRLAGLPEEVRQRLGDWEAERLDYLVRFAAWLHVTGGKRRERTSAGCRTCAADGSRCKTSPRSVSPPMRTCGPK
;
A
#
# COMPACT_ATOMS: atom_id res chain seq x y z
N MET A 1 -9.84 8.69 27.83
CA MET A 1 -9.53 9.31 26.52
C MET A 1 -8.80 10.65 26.69
N ALA A 2 -9.38 11.64 27.38
CA ALA A 2 -8.73 12.95 27.60
C ALA A 2 -7.34 12.86 28.28
N ALA A 3 -7.17 11.97 29.26
CA ALA A 3 -5.89 11.74 29.94
C ALA A 3 -4.81 11.08 29.05
N LEU A 4 -5.18 10.45 27.92
CA LEU A 4 -4.21 9.89 26.96
C LEU A 4 -3.80 10.95 25.94
N GLN A 5 -4.74 11.82 25.55
CA GLN A 5 -4.47 12.97 24.70
C GLN A 5 -3.54 13.98 25.37
N SER A 6 -3.56 14.10 26.71
CA SER A 6 -2.59 14.93 27.45
C SER A 6 -1.15 14.40 27.38
N PHE A 7 -0.93 13.13 27.03
CA PHE A 7 0.39 12.60 26.72
C PHE A 7 0.79 12.80 25.24
N GLY A 8 0.00 13.55 24.47
CA GLY A 8 0.23 13.74 23.03
C GLY A 8 0.02 12.49 22.20
N LEU A 9 -0.66 11.47 22.75
CA LEU A 9 -0.94 10.23 22.04
C LEU A 9 -2.21 10.39 21.20
N ASP A 10 -2.08 10.12 19.90
CA ASP A 10 -3.24 9.94 19.02
C ASP A 10 -4.02 8.72 19.47
N VAL A 11 -5.27 8.95 19.88
CA VAL A 11 -6.11 7.90 20.42
C VAL A 11 -6.91 7.27 19.29
N VAL A 12 -6.62 6.02 18.98
CA VAL A 12 -7.41 5.21 18.06
C VAL A 12 -8.65 4.71 18.79
N THR A 13 -9.83 4.97 18.22
CA THR A 13 -11.09 4.43 18.77
C THR A 13 -11.09 2.91 18.64
N PRO A 14 -11.11 2.16 19.75
CA PRO A 14 -11.17 0.70 19.70
C PRO A 14 -12.55 0.25 19.18
N GLN A 15 -12.57 -0.85 18.44
CA GLN A 15 -13.83 -1.54 18.16
C GLN A 15 -14.34 -2.24 19.44
N PRO A 16 -15.66 -2.51 19.54
CA PRO A 16 -16.23 -3.28 20.65
C PRO A 16 -15.48 -4.59 20.87
N ALA A 17 -15.41 -5.03 22.13
CA ALA A 17 -14.84 -6.33 22.46
C ALA A 17 -15.75 -7.44 21.90
N VAL A 18 -15.13 -8.43 21.28
CA VAL A 18 -15.81 -9.59 20.69
C VAL A 18 -15.19 -10.85 21.26
N GLU A 19 -16.03 -11.81 21.62
CA GLU A 19 -15.57 -13.10 22.15
C GLU A 19 -14.92 -13.96 21.06
N LEU A 20 -13.81 -14.60 21.40
CA LEU A 20 -13.09 -15.48 20.47
C LEU A 20 -13.90 -16.74 20.18
N GLY A 21 -13.84 -17.19 18.93
CA GLY A 21 -14.54 -18.41 18.50
C GLY A 21 -16.02 -18.19 18.14
N THR A 22 -16.53 -16.96 18.27
CA THR A 22 -17.86 -16.59 17.79
C THR A 22 -17.87 -16.32 16.28
N ASP A 23 -19.05 -16.43 15.67
CA ASP A 23 -19.26 -16.03 14.28
C ASP A 23 -19.04 -14.53 14.06
N GLU A 24 -19.32 -13.71 15.08
CA GLU A 24 -19.01 -12.28 15.05
C GLU A 24 -17.52 -12.02 14.90
N TYR A 25 -16.69 -12.73 15.67
CA TYR A 25 -15.23 -12.66 15.53
C TYR A 25 -14.77 -13.13 14.15
N ALA A 26 -15.37 -14.21 13.63
CA ALA A 26 -15.07 -14.71 12.29
C ALA A 26 -15.41 -13.67 11.21
N ALA A 27 -16.56 -13.01 11.31
CA ALA A 27 -16.98 -11.95 10.41
C ALA A 27 -16.05 -10.72 10.48
N LEU A 28 -15.64 -10.32 11.69
CA LEU A 28 -14.67 -9.23 11.88
C LEU A 28 -13.32 -9.58 11.25
N ARG A 29 -12.84 -10.82 11.47
CA ARG A 29 -11.59 -11.31 10.89
C ARG A 29 -11.63 -11.29 9.37
N ASP A 30 -12.72 -11.76 8.79
CA ASP A 30 -12.92 -11.82 7.35
C ASP A 30 -13.10 -10.44 6.72
N GLY A 31 -13.83 -9.54 7.38
CA GLY A 31 -13.95 -8.15 6.95
C GLY A 31 -12.60 -7.43 6.95
N MET A 32 -11.78 -7.64 7.98
CA MET A 32 -10.42 -7.10 8.03
C MET A 32 -9.50 -7.69 6.96
N ALA A 33 -9.64 -8.99 6.68
CA ALA A 33 -8.84 -9.69 5.68
C ALA A 33 -9.07 -9.17 4.25
N ARG A 34 -10.28 -8.70 3.93
CA ARG A 34 -10.68 -8.13 2.63
C ARG A 34 -10.39 -6.63 2.51
N ARG A 35 -10.24 -5.93 3.63
CA ARG A 35 -10.23 -4.46 3.68
C ARG A 35 -9.10 -3.86 2.84
N LEU A 36 -9.48 -2.99 1.90
CA LEU A 36 -8.56 -2.14 1.14
C LEU A 36 -8.08 -0.95 1.98
N ASN A 37 -6.94 -0.36 1.59
CA ASN A 37 -6.36 0.85 2.23
C ASN A 37 -6.07 0.69 3.74
N CYS A 38 -5.92 -0.54 4.22
CA CYS A 38 -5.65 -0.84 5.61
C CYS A 38 -4.59 -1.94 5.69
N GLU A 39 -3.56 -1.77 6.52
CA GLU A 39 -2.57 -2.83 6.77
C GLU A 39 -3.19 -4.02 7.52
N GLY A 40 -4.18 -3.73 8.35
CA GLY A 40 -4.82 -4.69 9.22
C GLY A 40 -5.20 -4.06 10.56
N ALA A 41 -5.38 -4.91 11.56
CA ALA A 41 -5.65 -4.53 12.92
C ALA A 41 -4.67 -5.21 13.88
N VAL A 42 -4.44 -4.57 15.02
CA VAL A 42 -3.85 -5.22 16.19
C VAL A 42 -5.00 -5.65 17.09
N VAL A 43 -4.99 -6.92 17.50
CA VAL A 43 -6.02 -7.49 18.36
C VAL A 43 -5.42 -7.73 19.73
N TYR A 44 -6.18 -7.35 20.76
CA TYR A 44 -5.84 -7.52 22.16
C TYR A 44 -6.82 -8.50 22.79
N GLY A 45 -6.30 -9.61 23.32
CA GLY A 45 -7.07 -10.56 24.12
C GLY A 45 -6.96 -10.17 25.59
N CYS A 46 -8.10 -9.93 26.22
CA CYS A 46 -8.20 -9.58 27.63
C CYS A 46 -8.75 -10.75 28.45
N ASN A 47 -8.39 -10.81 29.73
CA ASN A 47 -9.06 -11.70 30.70
C ASN A 47 -10.35 -11.05 31.24
N GLU A 48 -11.04 -11.75 32.14
CA GLU A 48 -12.29 -11.29 32.78
C GLU A 48 -12.13 -9.98 33.55
N ALA A 49 -10.92 -9.68 34.04
CA ALA A 49 -10.60 -8.42 34.72
C ALA A 49 -10.27 -7.26 33.75
N GLY A 50 -10.38 -7.47 32.43
CA GLY A 50 -10.05 -6.48 31.41
C GLY A 50 -8.55 -6.27 31.19
N VAL A 51 -7.69 -7.11 31.77
CA VAL A 51 -6.23 -7.04 31.61
C VAL A 51 -5.83 -7.73 30.32
N VAL A 52 -5.04 -7.04 29.49
CA VAL A 52 -4.49 -7.62 28.25
C VAL A 52 -3.53 -8.75 28.58
N VAL A 53 -3.86 -9.96 28.14
CA VAL A 53 -3.03 -11.17 28.32
C VAL A 53 -2.38 -11.63 27.02
N ARG A 54 -2.89 -11.20 25.87
CA ARG A 54 -2.34 -11.57 24.56
C ARG A 54 -2.52 -10.45 23.54
N MET A 55 -1.54 -10.32 22.64
CA MET A 55 -1.61 -9.39 21.51
C MET A 55 -1.19 -10.10 20.23
N TRP A 56 -1.91 -9.87 19.12
CA TRP A 56 -1.54 -10.39 17.81
C TRP A 56 -1.96 -9.44 16.69
N LYS A 57 -1.42 -9.66 15.49
CA LYS A 57 -1.73 -8.86 14.29
C LYS A 57 -2.65 -9.64 13.36
N GLN A 58 -3.74 -9.02 12.96
CA GLN A 58 -4.62 -9.49 11.91
C GLN A 58 -4.39 -8.65 10.66
N ARG A 59 -3.63 -9.17 9.69
CA ARG A 59 -3.28 -8.43 8.46
C ARG A 59 -4.38 -8.53 7.40
N SER A 60 -4.53 -7.46 6.62
CA SER A 60 -5.30 -7.48 5.39
C SER A 60 -4.54 -8.25 4.30
N HIS A 61 -5.22 -9.15 3.59
CA HIS A 61 -4.63 -9.82 2.43
C HIS A 61 -4.40 -8.85 1.27
N ALA A 62 -5.31 -7.89 1.09
CA ALA A 62 -5.17 -6.85 0.08
C ALA A 62 -3.88 -6.05 0.28
N TYR A 63 -3.57 -5.69 1.53
CA TYR A 63 -2.30 -5.02 1.84
C TYR A 63 -1.08 -5.87 1.48
N ALA A 64 -1.10 -7.17 1.78
CA ALA A 64 0.00 -8.07 1.42
C ALA A 64 0.21 -8.16 -0.10
N MET A 65 -0.86 -8.02 -0.89
CA MET A 65 -0.80 -7.96 -2.35
C MET A 65 -0.29 -6.62 -2.87
N GLU A 66 -0.75 -5.51 -2.31
CA GLU A 66 -0.20 -4.17 -2.60
C GLU A 66 1.31 -4.13 -2.35
N ARG A 67 1.77 -4.68 -1.23
CA ARG A 67 3.20 -4.75 -0.88
C ARG A 67 4.00 -5.56 -1.90
N ALA A 68 3.46 -6.69 -2.38
CA ALA A 68 4.10 -7.46 -3.46
C ALA A 68 4.18 -6.68 -4.77
N ALA A 69 3.09 -6.01 -5.15
CA ALA A 69 3.07 -5.19 -6.35
C ALA A 69 4.09 -4.06 -6.24
N GLN A 70 4.15 -3.39 -5.10
CA GLN A 70 5.14 -2.36 -4.84
C GLN A 70 6.57 -2.90 -4.97
N GLU A 71 6.88 -4.05 -4.39
CA GLU A 71 8.20 -4.68 -4.51
C GLU A 71 8.52 -5.04 -5.98
N ALA A 72 7.58 -5.64 -6.70
CA ALA A 72 7.73 -5.96 -8.13
C ALA A 72 7.98 -4.71 -8.99
N ILE A 73 7.31 -3.60 -8.69
CA ILE A 73 7.44 -2.34 -9.43
C ILE A 73 8.73 -1.60 -9.07
N VAL A 74 9.02 -1.46 -7.78
CA VAL A 74 10.12 -0.59 -7.30
C VAL A 74 11.45 -1.31 -7.35
N THR A 75 11.51 -2.54 -6.86
CA THR A 75 12.74 -3.33 -6.74
C THR A 75 13.07 -3.99 -8.08
N HIS A 76 12.10 -4.71 -8.65
CA HIS A 76 12.31 -5.50 -9.87
C HIS A 76 12.00 -4.76 -11.17
N ARG A 77 11.48 -3.53 -11.08
CA ARG A 77 11.16 -2.66 -12.24
C ARG A 77 10.24 -3.33 -13.26
N LEU A 78 9.38 -4.24 -12.81
CA LEU A 78 8.41 -4.91 -13.68
C LEU A 78 7.30 -3.94 -14.09
N CYS A 79 6.87 -4.01 -15.35
CA CYS A 79 5.76 -3.23 -15.88
C CYS A 79 4.98 -4.04 -16.94
N GLY A 80 3.77 -3.58 -17.26
CA GLY A 80 2.94 -4.18 -18.31
C GLY A 80 2.64 -5.66 -18.08
N VAL A 81 2.85 -6.48 -19.11
CA VAL A 81 2.54 -7.93 -19.09
C VAL A 81 3.37 -8.66 -18.04
N ALA A 82 4.66 -8.36 -17.91
CA ALA A 82 5.54 -9.03 -16.94
C ALA A 82 5.05 -8.84 -15.49
N LEU A 83 4.60 -7.62 -15.15
CA LEU A 83 4.02 -7.35 -13.83
C LEU A 83 2.68 -8.09 -13.64
N ARG A 84 1.81 -8.06 -14.65
CA ARG A 84 0.51 -8.75 -14.58
C ARG A 84 0.69 -10.26 -14.40
N SER A 85 1.58 -10.89 -15.15
CA SER A 85 1.90 -12.32 -15.01
C SER A 85 2.49 -12.64 -13.63
N ARG A 86 3.37 -11.78 -13.10
CA ARG A 86 3.94 -11.97 -11.76
C ARG A 86 2.88 -11.94 -10.65
N LEU A 87 1.94 -11.00 -10.74
CA LEU A 87 0.85 -10.86 -9.76
C LEU A 87 -0.19 -11.97 -9.91
N ALA A 88 -0.55 -12.34 -11.14
CA ALA A 88 -1.44 -13.46 -11.42
C ALA A 88 -0.87 -14.79 -10.89
N GLY A 89 0.43 -15.04 -11.13
CA GLY A 89 1.10 -16.22 -10.56
C GLY A 89 1.13 -16.21 -9.03
N ARG A 90 1.24 -15.04 -8.41
CA ARG A 90 1.14 -14.93 -6.95
C ARG A 90 -0.27 -15.22 -6.46
N LEU A 91 -1.30 -14.68 -7.11
CA LEU A 91 -2.70 -14.96 -6.80
C LEU A 91 -3.02 -16.45 -6.95
N ALA A 92 -2.58 -17.07 -8.03
CA ALA A 92 -2.78 -18.50 -8.29
C ALA A 92 -2.10 -19.41 -7.26
N GLY A 93 -1.00 -18.95 -6.64
CA GLY A 93 -0.29 -19.68 -5.59
C GLY A 93 -0.91 -19.52 -4.19
N LEU A 94 -1.95 -18.69 -4.02
CA LEU A 94 -2.62 -18.53 -2.73
C LEU A 94 -3.73 -19.58 -2.54
N PRO A 95 -4.02 -19.98 -1.28
CA PRO A 95 -5.19 -20.80 -0.97
C PRO A 95 -6.49 -20.18 -1.48
N GLU A 96 -7.44 -21.03 -1.87
CA GLU A 96 -8.72 -20.62 -2.46
C GLU A 96 -9.46 -19.60 -1.59
N GLU A 97 -9.49 -19.85 -0.29
CA GLU A 97 -10.18 -19.03 0.69
C GLU A 97 -9.57 -17.62 0.78
N VAL A 98 -8.27 -17.49 0.50
CA VAL A 98 -7.58 -16.20 0.46
C VAL A 98 -7.85 -15.50 -0.86
N ARG A 99 -7.88 -16.23 -1.99
CA ARG A 99 -8.20 -15.66 -3.32
C ARG A 99 -9.59 -15.04 -3.33
N GLN A 100 -10.58 -15.71 -2.75
CA GLN A 100 -11.94 -15.19 -2.62
C GLN A 100 -12.02 -13.87 -1.84
N ARG A 101 -11.08 -13.63 -0.91
CA ARG A 101 -10.99 -12.38 -0.13
C ARG A 101 -10.29 -11.25 -0.89
N LEU A 102 -9.66 -11.55 -2.03
CA LEU A 102 -8.91 -10.61 -2.85
C LEU A 102 -9.67 -10.13 -4.09
N GLY A 103 -10.90 -10.58 -4.31
CA GLY A 103 -11.70 -10.20 -5.48
C GLY A 103 -11.83 -8.67 -5.65
N ASP A 104 -12.20 -7.97 -4.58
CA ASP A 104 -12.33 -6.50 -4.59
C ASP A 104 -10.97 -5.82 -4.88
N TRP A 105 -9.89 -6.36 -4.32
CA TRP A 105 -8.54 -5.87 -4.57
C TRP A 105 -8.15 -6.04 -6.05
N GLU A 106 -8.39 -7.21 -6.62
CA GLU A 106 -8.07 -7.48 -8.02
C GLU A 106 -8.87 -6.57 -8.96
N ALA A 107 -10.17 -6.39 -8.70
CA ALA A 107 -11.05 -5.55 -9.49
C ALA A 107 -10.67 -4.06 -9.42
N GLU A 108 -10.36 -3.54 -8.23
CA GLU A 108 -10.13 -2.10 -8.05
C GLU A 108 -8.67 -1.67 -8.25
N ARG A 109 -7.71 -2.53 -7.89
CA ARG A 109 -6.30 -2.10 -7.71
C ARG A 109 -5.36 -2.63 -8.77
N LEU A 110 -5.59 -3.84 -9.30
CA LEU A 110 -4.62 -4.49 -10.19
C LEU A 110 -4.31 -3.64 -11.43
N ASP A 111 -5.35 -3.19 -12.13
CA ASP A 111 -5.20 -2.38 -13.34
C ASP A 111 -4.57 -1.02 -13.06
N TYR A 112 -4.88 -0.42 -11.91
CA TYR A 112 -4.27 0.84 -11.48
C TYR A 112 -2.75 0.66 -11.27
N LEU A 113 -2.35 -0.39 -10.57
CA LEU A 113 -0.94 -0.69 -10.31
C LEU A 113 -0.16 -0.97 -11.61
N VAL A 114 -0.76 -1.68 -12.57
CA VAL A 114 -0.16 -1.93 -13.88
C VAL A 114 0.03 -0.64 -14.67
N ARG A 115 -0.97 0.24 -14.70
CA ARG A 115 -0.88 1.57 -15.35
C ARG A 115 0.16 2.45 -14.66
N PHE A 116 0.20 2.45 -13.33
CA PHE A 116 1.19 3.19 -12.55
C PHE A 116 2.61 2.72 -12.84
N ALA A 117 2.84 1.41 -12.90
CA ALA A 117 4.15 0.84 -13.24
C ALA A 117 4.59 1.24 -14.66
N ALA A 118 3.68 1.19 -15.63
CA ALA A 118 3.96 1.63 -17.00
C ALA A 118 4.31 3.13 -17.04
N TRP A 119 3.57 3.97 -16.30
CA TRP A 119 3.86 5.40 -16.19
C TRP A 119 5.23 5.65 -15.55
N LEU A 120 5.58 4.95 -14.47
CA LEU A 120 6.91 5.03 -13.84
C LEU A 120 8.02 4.62 -14.81
N HIS A 121 7.79 3.62 -15.65
CA HIS A 121 8.76 3.17 -16.65
C HIS A 121 9.02 4.27 -17.69
N VAL A 122 7.95 4.82 -18.28
CA VAL A 122 8.04 5.90 -19.29
C VAL A 122 8.64 7.19 -18.72
N THR A 123 8.24 7.58 -17.51
CA THR A 123 8.69 8.84 -16.90
C THR A 123 10.06 8.72 -16.20
N GLY A 124 10.36 7.55 -15.64
CA GLY A 124 11.66 7.23 -15.06
C GLY A 124 12.76 7.15 -16.11
N GLY A 125 12.47 6.63 -17.30
CA GLY A 125 13.37 6.67 -18.46
C GLY A 125 13.67 8.11 -18.92
N LYS A 126 12.62 8.94 -19.05
CA LYS A 126 12.75 10.37 -19.40
C LYS A 126 13.59 11.18 -18.40
N ARG A 127 13.59 10.79 -17.11
CA ARG A 127 14.41 11.45 -16.09
C ARG A 127 15.89 11.15 -16.26
N ARG A 128 16.26 9.96 -16.76
CA ARG A 128 17.66 9.62 -17.11
C ARG A 128 18.11 10.29 -18.40
N GLU A 129 17.25 10.32 -19.42
CA GLU A 129 17.56 11.00 -20.69
C GLU A 129 17.70 12.51 -20.54
N ARG A 130 16.92 13.19 -19.67
CA ARG A 130 17.13 14.62 -19.41
C ARG A 130 18.44 14.94 -18.73
N THR A 131 18.97 14.04 -17.90
CA THR A 131 20.29 14.24 -17.28
C THR A 131 21.42 13.91 -18.25
N SER A 132 21.22 13.02 -19.23
CA SER A 132 22.23 12.68 -20.25
C SER A 132 22.14 13.51 -21.54
N ALA A 133 21.02 14.21 -21.79
CA ALA A 133 20.82 15.08 -22.95
C ALA A 133 20.99 16.59 -22.62
N GLY A 134 21.35 16.91 -21.37
CA GLY A 134 21.51 18.28 -20.87
C GLY A 134 22.95 18.69 -20.57
N CYS A 135 23.95 18.21 -21.33
CA CYS A 135 25.30 18.81 -21.33
C CYS A 135 26.08 18.39 -22.59
N ARG A 136 25.80 19.02 -23.73
CA ARG A 136 26.74 19.02 -24.86
C ARG A 136 26.95 20.39 -25.50
N THR A 137 26.51 21.48 -24.87
CA THR A 137 26.71 22.84 -25.39
C THR A 137 27.17 23.88 -24.36
N CYS A 138 27.59 23.47 -23.16
CA CYS A 138 28.04 24.42 -22.12
C CYS A 138 29.57 24.57 -22.03
N ALA A 139 30.34 24.12 -23.02
CA ALA A 139 31.81 24.20 -22.99
C ALA A 139 32.38 25.46 -23.68
N ALA A 140 31.57 26.49 -23.96
CA ALA A 140 32.04 27.67 -24.68
C ALA A 140 31.90 29.02 -23.95
N ASP A 141 31.01 29.19 -22.97
CA ASP A 141 30.92 30.48 -22.27
C ASP A 141 30.45 30.31 -20.83
N GLY A 142 31.25 30.83 -19.90
CA GLY A 142 31.14 30.70 -18.44
C GLY A 142 29.91 31.40 -17.83
N SER A 143 28.70 30.98 -18.20
CA SER A 143 27.44 31.50 -17.68
C SER A 143 26.69 30.45 -16.86
N ARG A 144 26.53 30.72 -15.56
CA ARG A 144 25.85 29.87 -14.58
C ARG A 144 24.37 29.67 -14.93
N CYS A 145 23.98 28.47 -15.36
CA CYS A 145 22.59 28.13 -15.68
C CYS A 145 21.72 28.05 -14.40
N LYS A 146 20.78 29.00 -14.24
CA LYS A 146 19.67 28.88 -13.27
C LYS A 146 18.57 28.00 -13.87
N THR A 147 18.49 26.74 -13.48
CA THR A 147 17.34 25.88 -13.81
C THR A 147 16.26 25.97 -12.75
N SER A 148 15.13 26.59 -13.09
CA SER A 148 13.89 26.58 -12.28
C SER A 148 13.12 25.28 -12.53
N PRO A 149 12.68 24.53 -11.50
CA PRO A 149 11.89 23.32 -11.68
C PRO A 149 10.39 23.67 -11.61
N ARG A 150 9.66 23.55 -12.73
CA ARG A 150 8.20 23.35 -12.67
C ARG A 150 7.91 21.86 -12.66
N SER A 151 7.80 21.31 -11.44
CA SER A 151 7.26 19.98 -11.19
C SER A 151 5.74 20.01 -11.37
N VAL A 152 5.22 19.31 -12.38
CA VAL A 152 3.80 18.96 -12.43
C VAL A 152 3.68 17.56 -11.84
N SER A 153 3.42 17.50 -10.53
CA SER A 153 2.99 16.27 -9.86
C SER A 153 1.56 15.95 -10.31
N PRO A 154 1.23 14.69 -10.68
CA PRO A 154 -0.15 14.31 -10.88
C PRO A 154 -0.92 14.40 -9.54
N PRO A 155 -2.24 14.63 -9.56
CA PRO A 155 -3.04 14.66 -8.34
C PRO A 155 -3.06 13.25 -7.72
N MET A 156 -2.27 13.06 -6.65
CA MET A 156 -2.45 11.92 -5.74
C MET A 156 -3.82 12.07 -5.09
N ARG A 157 -4.80 11.28 -5.51
CA ARG A 157 -5.98 11.05 -4.68
C ARG A 157 -5.54 10.19 -3.51
N THR A 158 -5.27 10.83 -2.38
CA THR A 158 -5.18 10.13 -1.10
C THR A 158 -6.57 9.62 -0.77
N CYS A 159 -6.77 8.31 -0.87
CA CYS A 159 -7.92 7.67 -0.24
C CYS A 159 -7.68 7.70 1.27
N GLY A 160 -7.99 8.85 1.88
CA GLY A 160 -8.09 8.97 3.34
C GLY A 160 -9.29 8.16 3.83
N PRO A 161 -9.30 7.78 5.12
CA PRO A 161 -10.45 7.09 5.69
C PRO A 161 -11.66 8.04 5.68
N LYS A 162 -12.83 7.53 5.30
CA LYS A 162 -14.12 8.13 5.62
C LYS A 162 -14.49 7.79 7.05
#